data_AF-N1U9P9-F1
#
_entry.id   AF-N1U9P9-F1
#
_cell.length_a   1.000
_cell.length_b   1.000
_cell.length_c   1.000
_cell.angle_alpha   90.00
_cell.angle_beta   90.00
_cell.angle_gamma   90.00
#
_symmetry.space_group_name_H-M   'P 1'
#
loop_
_entity.id
_entity.type
_entity.pdbx_description
1 polymer ?
#
loop_
_entity_poly.entity_id
_entity_poly.type
_entity_poly.pdbx_seq_one_letter_code
_entity_poly.pdbx_strand_id
1 'polypeptide(L)'
;MPEIIKRLPVYNLNEKDPIFESIRNSYPGFDVWFQKCKREHRQSLVIQRENSLAGLCIFSEEKKDQIDDKKGKVLKLNTFKISSDFSGYKLGELLLKSVIRIARHEKFHHLYLTTHEEQSSLLAFLEDFGFRLLPARNERGELLLLKDVFPVSDMPLLTPLEFQKRYGPGIEQLENVSFYFIPIQPQYSRLLFRETEKRVIGYATVDSIVIDTPDSLWKRFYKKGGIDKDRFSFYFNGKETGVGIRIKNVSRLKEAVTLLSWESKERFRRTLSFWKKGLLRY
;
A
#
# COMPACT_ATOMS: atom_id res chain seq x y z
N MET A 1 -4.92 -1.15 8.96
CA MET A 1 -3.74 -1.96 8.56
C MET A 1 -4.24 -3.36 8.29
N PRO A 2 -3.68 -4.12 7.34
CA PRO A 2 -4.07 -5.54 7.14
C PRO A 2 -3.89 -6.33 8.44
N GLU A 3 -4.79 -7.27 8.76
CA GLU A 3 -4.77 -8.01 10.03
C GLU A 3 -3.47 -8.79 10.28
N ILE A 4 -2.82 -9.24 9.20
CA ILE A 4 -1.56 -9.98 9.27
C ILE A 4 -0.36 -9.11 9.67
N ILE A 5 -0.47 -7.78 9.55
CA ILE A 5 0.59 -6.85 9.96
C ILE A 5 0.29 -6.33 11.35
N LYS A 6 1.26 -6.48 12.25
CA LYS A 6 1.23 -5.92 13.60
C LYS A 6 2.30 -4.86 13.75
N ARG A 7 1.96 -3.75 14.40
CA ARG A 7 2.95 -2.77 14.86
C ARG A 7 3.36 -3.15 16.28
N LEU A 8 4.65 -3.34 16.50
CA LEU A 8 5.20 -3.69 17.80
C LEU A 8 6.42 -2.82 18.12
N PRO A 9 6.62 -2.43 19.39
CA PRO A 9 7.91 -1.92 19.83
C PRO A 9 9.00 -2.98 19.65
N VAL A 10 10.22 -2.57 19.29
CA VAL A 10 11.34 -3.49 19.05
C VAL A 10 11.69 -4.33 20.28
N TYR A 11 11.48 -3.82 21.49
CA TYR A 11 11.70 -4.59 22.73
C TYR A 11 10.77 -5.78 22.91
N ASN A 12 9.64 -5.84 22.19
CA ASN A 12 8.73 -7.00 22.18
C ASN A 12 9.13 -8.08 21.17
N LEU A 13 10.15 -7.85 20.34
CA LEU A 13 10.59 -8.81 19.34
C LEU A 13 11.49 -9.88 19.98
N ASN A 14 11.23 -11.14 19.61
CA ASN A 14 12.06 -12.28 20.00
C ASN A 14 13.38 -12.25 19.21
N GLU A 15 14.48 -11.90 19.87
CA GLU A 15 15.82 -11.82 19.26
C GLU A 15 16.36 -13.15 18.71
N LYS A 16 15.76 -14.28 19.12
CA LYS A 16 16.06 -15.62 18.63
C LYS A 16 15.26 -16.01 17.38
N ASP A 17 14.42 -15.11 16.85
CA ASP A 17 13.67 -15.39 15.62
C ASP A 17 14.65 -15.60 14.44
N PRO A 18 14.44 -16.64 13.60
CA PRO A 18 15.32 -16.97 12.48
C PRO A 18 15.58 -15.81 11.51
N ILE A 19 14.64 -14.86 11.36
CA ILE A 19 14.83 -13.71 10.47
C ILE A 19 16.07 -12.89 10.86
N PHE A 20 16.38 -12.81 12.16
CA PHE A 20 17.52 -12.06 12.67
C PHE A 20 18.86 -12.74 12.40
N GLU A 21 18.87 -14.07 12.32
CA GLU A 21 20.09 -14.83 12.01
C GLU A 21 20.63 -14.47 10.63
N SER A 22 19.72 -14.36 9.65
CA SER A 22 20.09 -13.91 8.30
C SER A 22 20.67 -12.49 8.28
N ILE A 23 20.24 -11.61 9.19
CA ILE A 23 20.72 -10.23 9.28
C ILE A 23 22.09 -10.20 9.95
N ARG A 24 22.31 -10.97 11.02
CA ARG A 24 23.60 -11.08 11.71
C ARG A 24 24.73 -11.46 10.77
N ASN A 25 24.48 -12.42 9.87
CA ASN A 25 25.47 -12.87 8.90
C ASN A 25 25.95 -11.76 7.95
N SER A 26 25.09 -10.77 7.67
CA SER A 26 25.41 -9.63 6.80
C SER A 26 25.82 -8.36 7.54
N TYR A 27 25.65 -8.30 8.87
CA TYR A 27 25.88 -7.09 9.64
C TYR A 27 26.61 -7.38 10.97
N PRO A 28 27.96 -7.37 10.97
CA PRO A 28 28.75 -7.49 12.18
C PRO A 28 28.38 -6.38 13.19
N GLY A 29 27.98 -6.78 14.40
CA GLY A 29 27.50 -5.86 15.44
C GLY A 29 25.97 -5.69 15.49
N PHE A 30 25.21 -6.50 14.74
CA PHE A 30 23.75 -6.48 14.77
C PHE A 30 23.16 -6.56 16.18
N ASP A 31 23.64 -7.44 17.06
CA ASP A 31 23.04 -7.59 18.39
C ASP A 31 23.21 -6.33 19.26
N VAL A 32 24.37 -5.67 19.18
CA VAL A 32 24.60 -4.39 19.87
C VAL A 32 23.63 -3.32 19.34
N TRP A 33 23.48 -3.26 18.02
CA TRP A 33 22.52 -2.36 17.38
C TRP A 33 21.07 -2.68 17.76
N PHE A 34 20.70 -3.95 17.84
CA PHE A 34 19.35 -4.39 18.19
C PHE A 34 19.01 -4.01 19.64
N GLN A 35 19.95 -4.22 20.57
CA GLN A 35 19.79 -3.77 21.96
C GLN A 35 19.65 -2.24 22.07
N LYS A 36 20.39 -1.48 21.24
CA LYS A 36 20.19 -0.02 21.14
C LYS A 36 18.77 0.32 20.66
N CYS A 37 18.26 -0.38 19.66
CA CYS A 37 16.89 -0.19 19.17
C CYS A 37 15.83 -0.45 20.25
N LYS A 38 16.03 -1.47 21.10
CA LYS A 38 15.16 -1.76 22.25
C LYS A 38 15.14 -0.60 23.25
N ARG A 39 16.32 -0.11 23.66
CA ARG A 39 16.45 1.01 24.62
C ARG A 39 15.87 2.33 24.10
N GLU A 40 16.00 2.58 22.80
CA GLU A 40 15.44 3.78 22.15
C GLU A 40 13.94 3.67 21.84
N HIS A 41 13.28 2.59 22.26
CA HIS A 41 11.85 2.33 22.01
C HIS A 41 11.46 2.42 20.53
N ARG A 42 12.36 2.02 19.63
CA ARG A 42 12.08 2.04 18.19
C ARG A 42 10.88 1.17 17.84
N GLN A 43 10.23 1.54 16.75
CA GLN A 43 9.01 0.90 16.29
C GLN A 43 9.32 -0.11 15.20
N SER A 44 8.45 -1.11 15.09
CA SER A 44 8.53 -2.11 14.03
C SER A 44 7.15 -2.47 13.47
N LEU A 45 7.13 -2.88 12.22
CA LEU A 45 6.05 -3.65 11.62
C LEU A 45 6.52 -5.08 11.42
N VAL A 46 5.67 -6.04 11.80
CA VAL A 46 5.94 -7.46 11.64
C VAL A 46 4.81 -8.16 10.90
N ILE A 47 5.18 -9.16 10.11
CA ILE A 47 4.28 -10.15 9.54
C ILE A 47 4.62 -11.47 10.22
N GLN A 48 3.69 -12.02 10.96
CA GLN A 48 3.88 -13.29 11.65
C GLN A 48 3.21 -14.42 10.87
N ARG A 49 3.93 -15.54 10.69
CA ARG A 49 3.40 -16.76 10.11
C ARG A 49 3.81 -17.92 11.00
N GLU A 50 2.82 -18.71 11.42
CA GLU A 50 3.03 -19.82 12.35
C GLU A 50 3.81 -19.34 13.59
N ASN A 51 5.04 -19.81 13.77
CA ASN A 51 5.88 -19.53 14.93
C ASN A 51 7.05 -18.58 14.65
N SER A 52 7.14 -17.98 13.45
CA SER A 52 8.26 -17.10 13.07
C SER A 52 7.82 -15.83 12.34
N LEU A 53 8.76 -14.88 12.23
CA LEU A 53 8.57 -13.66 11.45
C LEU A 53 8.78 -13.95 9.95
N ALA A 54 7.70 -13.79 9.17
CA ALA A 54 7.78 -13.81 7.72
C ALA A 54 8.28 -12.48 7.13
N GLY A 55 8.10 -11.37 7.86
CA GLY A 55 8.57 -10.06 7.46
C GLY A 55 8.75 -9.11 8.63
N LEU A 56 9.75 -8.25 8.51
CA LEU A 56 10.14 -7.28 9.53
C LEU A 56 10.53 -5.96 8.89
N CYS A 57 9.97 -4.87 9.40
CA CYS A 57 10.47 -3.53 9.16
C CYS A 57 10.69 -2.82 10.48
N ILE A 58 11.93 -2.42 10.79
CA ILE A 58 12.26 -1.56 11.94
C ILE A 58 12.47 -0.16 11.41
N PHE A 59 11.83 0.83 12.04
CA PHE A 59 11.88 2.21 11.60
C PHE A 59 11.92 3.21 12.75
N SER A 60 12.49 4.37 12.45
CA SER A 60 12.58 5.51 13.36
C SER A 60 12.52 6.81 12.56
N GLU A 61 12.19 7.91 13.23
CA GLU A 61 12.42 9.23 12.66
C GLU A 61 13.92 9.46 12.46
N GLU A 62 14.32 9.91 11.27
CA GLU A 62 15.69 10.36 11.00
C GLU A 62 15.80 11.82 11.42
N LYS A 63 16.76 12.09 12.30
CA LYS A 63 17.01 13.43 12.86
C LYS A 63 18.32 14.02 12.36
N LYS A 64 19.14 13.24 11.66
CA LYS A 64 20.37 13.71 11.07
C LYS A 64 20.07 14.35 9.71
N ASP A 65 20.75 15.43 9.39
CA ASP A 65 20.68 16.13 8.09
C ASP A 65 21.37 15.35 6.95
N GLN A 66 21.32 14.01 6.97
CA GLN A 66 21.92 13.15 5.93
C GLN A 66 21.19 13.23 4.59
N ILE A 67 20.03 13.87 4.55
CA ILE A 67 19.23 14.07 3.35
C ILE A 67 19.15 15.58 3.16
N ASP A 68 20.27 16.12 2.68
CA ASP A 68 20.45 17.54 2.42
C ASP A 68 19.27 18.07 1.57
N ASP A 69 18.83 19.29 1.87
CA ASP A 69 17.79 20.06 1.16
C ASP A 69 16.31 19.61 1.27
N LYS A 70 15.97 18.56 2.01
CA LYS A 70 14.58 18.09 2.09
C LYS A 70 13.81 18.63 3.30
N LYS A 71 12.83 19.50 3.03
CA LYS A 71 11.86 19.97 4.03
C LYS A 71 10.93 18.82 4.48
N GLY A 72 10.67 18.74 5.78
CA GLY A 72 9.68 17.87 6.40
C GLY A 72 10.26 16.64 7.11
N LYS A 73 9.43 15.96 7.90
CA LYS A 73 9.85 14.79 8.70
C LYS A 73 10.25 13.61 7.81
N VAL A 74 11.33 12.92 8.18
CA VAL A 74 11.84 11.74 7.46
C VAL A 74 11.66 10.48 8.30
N LEU A 75 11.03 9.44 7.73
CA LEU A 75 10.94 8.12 8.33
C LEU A 75 12.02 7.21 7.75
N LYS A 76 13.00 6.83 8.57
CA LYS A 76 14.04 5.89 8.16
C LYS A 76 13.63 4.46 8.43
N LEU A 77 13.75 3.63 7.40
CA LEU A 77 13.59 2.19 7.49
C LEU A 77 14.98 1.61 7.80
N ASN A 78 15.26 1.38 9.08
CA ASN A 78 16.56 0.88 9.53
C ASN A 78 16.77 -0.60 9.17
N THR A 79 15.69 -1.36 9.09
CA THR A 79 15.70 -2.76 8.66
C THR A 79 14.46 -2.98 7.84
N PHE A 80 14.60 -3.63 6.69
CA PHE A 80 13.49 -4.08 5.86
C PHE A 80 13.85 -5.46 5.32
N LYS A 81 13.19 -6.49 5.83
CA LYS A 81 13.53 -7.88 5.52
C LYS A 81 12.28 -8.74 5.41
N ILE A 82 12.27 -9.59 4.39
CA ILE A 82 11.34 -10.72 4.24
C ILE A 82 12.17 -11.99 4.43
N SER A 83 11.64 -12.94 5.21
CA SER A 83 12.29 -14.25 5.36
C SER A 83 12.31 -14.96 4.00
N SER A 84 13.42 -15.62 3.68
CA SER A 84 13.62 -16.35 2.42
C SER A 84 12.52 -17.39 2.18
N ASP A 85 12.04 -18.02 3.25
CA ASP A 85 11.00 -19.05 3.22
C ASP A 85 9.65 -18.52 2.71
N PHE A 86 9.50 -17.19 2.71
CA PHE A 86 8.28 -16.50 2.28
C PHE A 86 8.54 -15.51 1.13
N SER A 87 9.65 -15.65 0.41
CA SER A 87 9.89 -14.89 -0.82
C SER A 87 8.82 -15.23 -1.88
N GLY A 88 8.40 -14.24 -2.68
CA GLY A 88 7.37 -14.43 -3.72
C GLY A 88 5.90 -14.35 -3.24
N TYR A 89 5.65 -14.18 -1.94
CA TYR A 89 4.28 -14.05 -1.41
C TYR A 89 3.70 -12.63 -1.43
N LYS A 90 4.36 -11.68 -2.11
CA LYS A 90 4.06 -10.23 -2.07
C LYS A 90 4.04 -9.64 -0.65
N LEU A 91 4.70 -10.30 0.32
CA LEU A 91 4.80 -9.80 1.69
C LEU A 91 5.63 -8.52 1.79
N GLY A 92 6.65 -8.37 0.95
CA GLY A 92 7.41 -7.13 0.83
C GLY A 92 6.53 -5.95 0.42
N GLU A 93 5.70 -6.13 -0.61
CA GLU A 93 4.72 -5.14 -1.06
C GLU A 93 3.73 -4.77 0.06
N LEU A 94 3.17 -5.77 0.73
CA LEU A 94 2.24 -5.57 1.84
C LEU A 94 2.87 -4.79 3.01
N LEU A 95 4.11 -5.14 3.36
CA LEU A 95 4.88 -4.50 4.43
C LEU A 95 5.19 -3.04 4.07
N LEU A 96 5.71 -2.80 2.86
CA LEU A 96 6.06 -1.46 2.39
C LEU A 96 4.82 -0.56 2.25
N LYS A 97 3.70 -1.07 1.73
CA LYS A 97 2.41 -0.36 1.72
C LYS A 97 1.97 0.08 3.11
N SER A 98 2.18 -0.79 4.10
CA SER A 98 1.80 -0.49 5.48
C SER A 98 2.71 0.56 6.11
N VAL A 99 4.01 0.53 5.81
CA VAL A 99 4.96 1.58 6.18
C VAL A 99 4.56 2.92 5.56
N ILE A 100 4.26 2.96 4.26
CA ILE A 100 3.81 4.19 3.57
C ILE A 100 2.54 4.74 4.20
N ARG A 101 1.59 3.87 4.56
CA ARG A 101 0.36 4.27 5.26
C ARG A 101 0.64 4.90 6.63
N ILE A 102 1.58 4.33 7.40
CA ILE A 102 2.02 4.91 8.67
C ILE A 102 2.68 6.26 8.43
N ALA A 103 3.59 6.36 7.46
CA ALA A 103 4.29 7.59 7.14
C ALA A 103 3.29 8.72 6.81
N ARG A 104 2.27 8.45 6.00
CA ARG A 104 1.21 9.41 5.70
C ARG A 104 0.42 9.82 6.92
N HIS A 105 -0.04 8.85 7.71
CA HIS A 105 -0.84 9.11 8.91
C HIS A 105 -0.07 9.95 9.94
N GLU A 106 1.22 9.67 10.11
CA GLU A 106 2.12 10.36 11.04
C GLU A 106 2.84 11.58 10.42
N LYS A 107 2.42 11.98 9.21
CA LYS A 107 2.90 13.17 8.47
C LYS A 107 4.42 13.17 8.21
N PHE A 108 5.01 12.01 8.02
CA PHE A 108 6.34 11.87 7.43
C PHE A 108 6.27 12.20 5.94
N HIS A 109 7.09 13.14 5.52
CA HIS A 109 7.13 13.63 4.13
C HIS A 109 7.98 12.74 3.25
N HIS A 110 8.96 12.04 3.83
CA HIS A 110 9.91 11.21 3.11
C HIS A 110 10.10 9.87 3.80
N LEU A 111 10.28 8.82 3.01
CA LEU A 111 10.85 7.55 3.45
C LEU A 111 12.32 7.49 3.02
N TYR A 112 13.15 6.97 3.90
CA TYR A 112 14.58 6.85 3.68
C TYR A 112 15.08 5.46 4.05
N LEU A 113 15.95 4.89 3.22
CA LEU A 113 16.59 3.60 3.48
C LEU A 113 18.01 3.62 2.91
N THR A 114 18.91 2.87 3.53
CA THR A 114 20.26 2.61 3.01
C THR A 114 20.47 1.14 2.75
N THR A 115 21.24 0.81 1.70
CA THR A 115 21.56 -0.58 1.35
C THR A 115 22.86 -0.65 0.56
N HIS A 116 23.49 -1.82 0.50
CA HIS A 116 24.64 -2.07 -0.37
C HIS A 116 24.21 -2.38 -1.82
N GLU A 117 25.13 -2.23 -2.78
CA GLU A 117 24.87 -2.41 -4.22
C GLU A 117 24.53 -3.85 -4.58
N GLU A 118 25.08 -4.81 -3.84
CA GLU A 118 24.88 -6.24 -4.06
C GLU A 118 23.42 -6.66 -3.83
N GLN A 119 22.62 -5.83 -3.16
CA GLN A 119 21.19 -6.06 -2.91
C GLN A 119 20.32 -5.64 -4.11
N SER A 120 20.69 -6.08 -5.31
CA SER A 120 20.04 -5.70 -6.59
C SER A 120 18.53 -5.96 -6.61
N SER A 121 18.08 -7.06 -6.00
CA SER A 121 16.65 -7.40 -5.90
C SER A 121 15.88 -6.42 -5.01
N LEU A 122 16.48 -5.94 -3.93
CA LEU A 122 15.86 -4.93 -3.05
C LEU A 122 15.83 -3.57 -3.75
N LEU A 123 16.91 -3.20 -4.45
CA LEU A 123 16.99 -1.95 -5.21
C LEU A 123 15.88 -1.87 -6.26
N ALA A 124 15.75 -2.90 -7.12
CA ALA A 124 14.69 -2.97 -8.12
C ALA A 124 13.29 -2.92 -7.49
N PHE A 125 13.08 -3.67 -6.39
CA PHE A 125 11.82 -3.63 -5.65
C PHE A 125 11.51 -2.23 -5.11
N LEU A 126 12.47 -1.51 -4.55
CA LEU A 126 12.25 -0.17 -4.02
C LEU A 126 12.00 0.85 -5.14
N GLU A 127 12.71 0.74 -6.26
CA GLU A 127 12.52 1.58 -7.44
C GLU A 127 11.11 1.43 -8.03
N ASP A 128 10.58 0.21 -8.10
CA ASP A 128 9.19 -0.06 -8.51
C ASP A 128 8.16 0.64 -7.60
N PHE A 129 8.51 0.88 -6.34
CA PHE A 129 7.72 1.63 -5.37
C PHE A 129 8.08 3.12 -5.31
N GLY A 130 8.86 3.63 -6.27
CA GLY A 130 9.17 5.05 -6.41
C GLY A 130 10.26 5.57 -5.47
N PHE A 131 11.07 4.69 -4.88
CA PHE A 131 12.33 5.13 -4.27
C PHE A 131 13.32 5.52 -5.36
N ARG A 132 14.06 6.61 -5.11
CA ARG A 132 15.09 7.12 -6.00
C ARG A 132 16.43 7.05 -5.29
N LEU A 133 17.44 6.66 -6.05
CA LEU A 133 18.82 6.70 -5.58
C LEU A 133 19.27 8.17 -5.47
N LEU A 134 19.89 8.53 -4.34
CA LEU A 134 20.56 9.81 -4.17
C LEU A 134 22.02 9.68 -4.62
N PRO A 135 22.64 10.78 -5.12
CA PRO A 135 24.01 10.73 -5.63
C PRO A 135 25.06 10.48 -4.54
N ALA A 136 24.72 10.71 -3.26
CA ALA A 136 25.61 10.52 -2.14
C ALA A 136 25.57 9.08 -1.60
N ARG A 137 26.62 8.72 -0.86
CA ARG A 137 26.71 7.51 -0.03
C ARG A 137 26.90 7.91 1.42
N ASN A 138 26.55 7.01 2.34
CA ASN A 138 26.90 7.21 3.74
C ASN A 138 28.37 6.85 4.01
N GLU A 139 28.80 7.07 5.27
CA GLU A 139 30.14 6.77 5.77
C GLU A 139 30.57 5.30 5.59
N ARG A 140 29.62 4.38 5.35
CA ARG A 140 29.86 2.95 5.13
C ARG A 140 29.87 2.56 3.65
N GLY A 141 29.75 3.52 2.75
CA GLY A 141 29.65 3.28 1.30
C GLY A 141 28.28 2.75 0.84
N GLU A 142 27.27 2.74 1.72
CA GLU A 142 25.92 2.30 1.35
C GLU A 142 25.24 3.34 0.46
N LEU A 143 24.43 2.84 -0.49
CA LEU A 143 23.53 3.63 -1.31
C LEU A 143 22.44 4.26 -0.45
N LEU A 144 22.05 5.49 -0.80
CA LEU A 144 21.00 6.25 -0.14
C LEU A 144 19.74 6.25 -1.02
N LEU A 145 18.61 5.72 -0.53
CA LEU A 145 17.34 5.72 -1.26
C LEU A 145 16.29 6.58 -0.57
N LEU A 146 15.61 7.41 -1.35
CA LEU A 146 14.57 8.34 -0.88
C LEU A 146 13.27 8.15 -1.66
N LYS A 147 12.14 8.14 -0.95
CA LYS A 147 10.81 8.25 -1.54
C LYS A 147 10.05 9.42 -0.95
N ASP A 148 9.56 10.31 -1.82
CA ASP A 148 8.64 11.38 -1.44
C ASP A 148 7.24 10.76 -1.17
N VAL A 149 6.67 11.00 0.01
CA VAL A 149 5.39 10.40 0.45
C VAL A 149 4.18 11.17 -0.08
N PHE A 150 4.35 12.48 -0.29
CA PHE A 150 3.34 13.41 -0.77
C PHE A 150 3.81 14.11 -2.05
N PRO A 151 2.88 14.50 -2.94
CA PRO A 151 3.16 15.37 -4.07
C PRO A 151 3.77 16.70 -3.62
N VAL A 152 4.69 17.24 -4.42
CA VAL A 152 5.28 18.57 -4.21
C VAL A 152 4.56 19.55 -5.13
N SER A 153 4.16 20.71 -4.62
CA SER A 153 3.24 21.65 -5.28
C SER A 153 3.72 22.23 -6.61
N ASP A 154 5.01 22.16 -6.93
CA ASP A 154 5.63 22.81 -8.11
C ASP A 154 6.23 21.81 -9.12
N MET A 155 5.72 20.58 -9.16
CA MET A 155 6.25 19.55 -10.06
C MET A 155 5.71 19.69 -11.50
N PRO A 156 6.52 19.37 -12.52
CA PRO A 156 6.04 19.27 -13.90
C PRO A 156 4.87 18.28 -14.00
N LEU A 157 3.98 18.50 -14.97
CA LEU A 157 2.87 17.61 -15.28
C LEU A 157 3.40 16.19 -15.54
N LEU A 158 3.30 15.32 -14.54
CA LEU A 158 3.61 13.90 -14.65
C LEU A 158 2.47 13.21 -15.40
N THR A 159 2.80 12.19 -16.20
CA THR A 159 1.77 11.27 -16.67
C THR A 159 1.16 10.53 -15.47
N PRO A 160 -0.10 10.05 -15.56
CA PRO A 160 -0.74 9.33 -14.45
C PRO A 160 0.07 8.12 -13.96
N LEU A 161 0.78 7.43 -14.86
CA LEU A 161 1.63 6.29 -14.50
C LEU A 161 2.86 6.74 -13.71
N GLU A 162 3.54 7.81 -14.14
CA GLU A 162 4.71 8.36 -13.43
C GLU A 162 4.31 8.89 -12.06
N PHE A 163 3.17 9.59 -11.97
CA PHE A 163 2.62 10.03 -10.70
C PHE A 163 2.36 8.85 -9.77
N GLN A 164 1.71 7.79 -10.26
CA GLN A 164 1.40 6.61 -9.47
C GLN A 164 2.65 5.87 -9.01
N LYS A 165 3.68 5.73 -9.87
CA LYS A 165 4.97 5.16 -9.47
C LYS A 165 5.63 6.00 -8.38
N ARG A 166 5.64 7.32 -8.54
CA ARG A 166 6.34 8.24 -7.64
C ARG A 166 5.67 8.36 -6.26
N TYR A 167 4.37 8.61 -6.22
CA TYR A 167 3.64 8.94 -4.98
C TYR A 167 2.75 7.82 -4.48
N GLY A 168 2.42 6.85 -5.32
CA GLY A 168 1.69 5.65 -4.91
C GLY A 168 2.54 4.71 -4.04
N PRO A 169 1.94 3.61 -3.57
CA PRO A 169 0.51 3.30 -3.59
C PRO A 169 -0.30 4.15 -2.59
N GLY A 170 -1.58 4.38 -2.85
CA GLY A 170 -2.55 5.01 -1.92
C GLY A 170 -2.63 6.54 -1.95
N ILE A 171 -2.16 7.16 -3.04
CA ILE A 171 -2.57 8.51 -3.46
C ILE A 171 -3.00 8.36 -4.90
N GLU A 172 -4.24 8.72 -5.20
CA GLU A 172 -4.80 8.66 -6.54
C GLU A 172 -4.85 10.07 -7.15
N GLN A 173 -4.28 10.23 -8.35
CA GLN A 173 -4.54 11.38 -9.18
C GLN A 173 -5.82 11.12 -9.97
N LEU A 174 -6.88 11.88 -9.68
CA LEU A 174 -8.19 11.73 -10.30
C LEU A 174 -8.48 12.82 -11.34
N GLU A 175 -7.69 13.89 -11.35
CA GLU A 175 -7.83 15.00 -12.30
C GLU A 175 -7.12 14.67 -13.62
N ASN A 176 -7.78 14.93 -14.74
CA ASN A 176 -7.25 14.77 -16.10
C ASN A 176 -6.78 13.33 -16.43
N VAL A 177 -7.32 12.32 -15.74
CA VAL A 177 -7.03 10.90 -16.00
C VAL A 177 -8.24 10.21 -16.62
N SER A 178 -8.00 9.40 -17.65
CA SER A 178 -9.03 8.51 -18.20
C SER A 178 -9.25 7.31 -17.27
N PHE A 179 -10.48 7.08 -16.84
CA PHE A 179 -10.84 5.93 -16.01
C PHE A 179 -11.15 4.71 -16.87
N TYR A 180 -10.41 3.63 -16.65
CA TYR A 180 -10.66 2.33 -17.27
C TYR A 180 -11.15 1.34 -16.23
N PHE A 181 -12.33 0.76 -16.47
CA PHE A 181 -12.81 -0.38 -15.69
C PHE A 181 -12.34 -1.66 -16.34
N ILE A 182 -11.25 -2.23 -15.82
CA ILE A 182 -10.76 -3.55 -16.25
C ILE A 182 -11.30 -4.59 -15.27
N PRO A 183 -12.30 -5.41 -15.66
CA PRO A 183 -12.75 -6.51 -14.83
C PRO A 183 -11.63 -7.53 -14.70
N ILE A 184 -11.33 -7.92 -13.46
CA ILE A 184 -10.29 -8.90 -13.16
C ILE A 184 -10.94 -10.26 -13.10
N GLN A 185 -10.52 -11.18 -13.98
CA GLN A 185 -11.08 -12.54 -13.97
C GLN A 185 -10.77 -13.17 -12.59
N PRO A 186 -11.77 -13.72 -11.89
CA PRO A 186 -11.59 -14.16 -10.51
C PRO A 186 -10.47 -15.18 -10.27
N GLN A 187 -10.13 -16.03 -11.24
CA GLN A 187 -8.97 -16.92 -11.15
C GLN A 187 -7.64 -16.14 -10.99
N TYR A 188 -7.55 -14.93 -11.52
CA TYR A 188 -6.39 -14.03 -11.33
C TYR A 188 -6.51 -13.17 -10.08
N SER A 189 -7.68 -13.09 -9.43
CA SER A 189 -7.88 -12.22 -8.26
C SER A 189 -6.94 -12.59 -7.11
N ARG A 190 -6.68 -13.88 -6.86
CA ARG A 190 -5.74 -14.31 -5.81
C ARG A 190 -4.28 -14.00 -6.18
N LEU A 191 -3.93 -14.04 -7.46
CA LEU A 191 -2.59 -13.70 -7.93
C LEU A 191 -2.33 -12.19 -7.80
N LEU A 192 -3.33 -11.38 -8.15
CA LEU A 192 -3.23 -9.93 -8.19
C LEU A 192 -3.42 -9.29 -6.81
N PHE A 193 -4.38 -9.75 -6.00
CA PHE A 193 -4.73 -9.17 -4.70
C PHE A 193 -4.68 -10.21 -3.59
N ARG A 194 -3.47 -10.50 -3.10
CA ARG A 194 -3.24 -11.41 -1.97
C ARG A 194 -3.64 -10.82 -0.61
N GLU A 195 -3.80 -9.50 -0.54
CA GLU A 195 -3.94 -8.77 0.72
C GLU A 195 -5.35 -8.89 1.34
N THR A 196 -6.35 -9.32 0.56
CA THR A 196 -7.74 -9.35 1.03
C THR A 196 -8.55 -10.46 0.34
N GLU A 197 -8.79 -11.58 1.02
CA GLU A 197 -9.94 -12.42 0.67
C GLU A 197 -11.22 -11.75 1.20
N LYS A 198 -11.66 -10.68 0.53
CA LYS A 198 -12.97 -10.08 0.81
C LYS A 198 -14.06 -11.02 0.33
N ARG A 199 -15.14 -11.16 1.12
CA ARG A 199 -16.32 -11.92 0.72
C ARG A 199 -17.23 -11.06 -0.16
N VAL A 200 -17.81 -11.68 -1.17
CA VAL A 200 -18.87 -11.11 -2.00
C VAL A 200 -20.18 -11.19 -1.21
N ILE A 201 -20.80 -10.05 -1.00
CA ILE A 201 -22.09 -9.94 -0.29
C ILE A 201 -23.26 -9.64 -1.23
N GLY A 202 -22.97 -9.34 -2.49
CA GLY A 202 -23.95 -8.96 -3.49
C GLY A 202 -23.30 -8.63 -4.84
N TYR A 203 -24.13 -8.43 -5.85
CA TYR A 203 -23.72 -8.00 -7.18
C TYR A 203 -24.67 -6.95 -7.72
N ALA A 204 -24.16 -6.10 -8.61
CA ALA A 204 -24.96 -5.12 -9.33
C ALA A 204 -24.47 -5.00 -10.77
N THR A 205 -25.29 -4.40 -11.63
CA THR A 205 -24.91 -4.04 -12.99
C THR A 205 -24.51 -2.58 -13.02
N VAL A 206 -23.38 -2.24 -13.62
CA VAL A 206 -23.03 -0.82 -13.85
C VAL A 206 -23.94 -0.32 -14.96
N ASP A 207 -24.73 0.71 -14.66
CA ASP A 207 -25.65 1.34 -15.61
C ASP A 207 -24.97 2.45 -16.39
N SER A 208 -24.29 3.36 -15.69
CA SER A 208 -23.51 4.44 -16.30
C SER A 208 -22.48 5.02 -15.33
N ILE A 209 -21.48 5.69 -15.89
CA ILE A 209 -20.51 6.50 -15.13
C ILE A 209 -20.85 7.96 -15.39
N VAL A 210 -20.88 8.78 -14.34
CA VAL A 210 -21.15 10.21 -14.40
C VAL A 210 -19.92 10.93 -13.86
N ILE A 211 -19.33 11.82 -14.66
CA ILE A 211 -18.20 12.66 -14.26
C ILE A 211 -18.72 14.10 -14.24
N ASP A 212 -18.66 14.76 -13.08
CA ASP A 212 -19.20 16.10 -12.88
C ASP A 212 -18.55 16.76 -11.64
N THR A 213 -18.88 18.02 -11.33
CA THR A 213 -18.39 18.70 -10.11
C THR A 213 -18.95 18.04 -8.85
N PRO A 214 -18.22 18.07 -7.71
CA PRO A 214 -18.72 17.52 -6.44
C PRO A 214 -20.09 18.05 -6.04
N ASP A 215 -20.37 19.33 -6.24
CA ASP A 215 -21.68 19.92 -5.93
C ASP A 215 -22.79 19.37 -6.82
N SER A 216 -22.54 19.19 -8.13
CA SER A 216 -23.50 18.58 -9.05
C SER A 216 -23.75 17.12 -8.68
N LEU A 217 -22.69 16.36 -8.38
CA LEU A 217 -22.80 14.98 -7.92
C LEU A 217 -23.58 14.88 -6.61
N TRP A 218 -23.31 15.75 -5.64
CA TRP A 218 -24.04 15.78 -4.38
C TRP A 218 -25.52 16.05 -4.63
N LYS A 219 -25.86 17.14 -5.36
CA LYS A 219 -27.25 17.47 -5.70
C LYS A 219 -27.99 16.31 -6.38
N ARG A 220 -27.32 15.59 -7.27
CA ARG A 220 -27.91 14.46 -8.03
C ARG A 220 -28.08 13.20 -7.19
N PHE A 221 -27.13 12.89 -6.29
CA PHE A 221 -27.02 11.56 -5.70
C PHE A 221 -27.15 11.50 -4.19
N TYR A 222 -27.19 12.61 -3.45
CA TYR A 222 -27.20 12.60 -1.98
C TYR A 222 -28.35 11.77 -1.37
N LYS A 223 -29.54 11.76 -2.01
CA LYS A 223 -30.69 10.96 -1.55
C LYS A 223 -30.47 9.44 -1.66
N LYS A 224 -29.54 9.00 -2.50
CA LYS A 224 -29.22 7.58 -2.76
C LYS A 224 -27.82 7.20 -2.30
N GLY A 225 -26.97 8.17 -2.00
CA GLY A 225 -25.62 7.96 -1.50
C GLY A 225 -25.66 7.52 -0.03
N GLY A 226 -24.96 6.44 0.29
CA GLY A 226 -24.83 5.94 1.67
C GLY A 226 -23.82 6.73 2.51
N ILE A 227 -23.58 8.00 2.19
CA ILE A 227 -22.60 8.87 2.84
C ILE A 227 -23.24 10.22 3.16
N ASP A 228 -22.95 10.74 4.35
CA ASP A 228 -23.39 12.07 4.77
C ASP A 228 -22.60 13.19 4.06
N LYS A 229 -23.10 14.42 4.20
CA LYS A 229 -22.54 15.60 3.51
C LYS A 229 -21.13 15.90 3.98
N ASP A 230 -20.83 15.75 5.28
CA ASP A 230 -19.53 16.09 5.84
C ASP A 230 -18.45 15.16 5.30
N ARG A 231 -18.74 13.85 5.26
CA ARG A 231 -17.84 12.86 4.64
C ARG A 231 -17.68 13.07 3.14
N PHE A 232 -18.77 13.40 2.44
CA PHE A 232 -18.70 13.71 1.01
C PHE A 232 -17.82 14.94 0.76
N SER A 233 -18.07 16.04 1.48
CA SER A 233 -17.30 17.28 1.36
C SER A 233 -15.84 17.09 1.75
N PHE A 234 -15.55 16.31 2.79
CA PHE A 234 -14.16 15.97 3.16
C PHE A 234 -13.47 15.19 2.03
N TYR A 235 -14.15 14.19 1.45
CA TYR A 235 -13.59 13.35 0.38
C TYR A 235 -13.30 14.16 -0.91
N PHE A 236 -14.19 15.09 -1.26
CA PHE A 236 -14.06 15.93 -2.46
C PHE A 236 -13.42 17.31 -2.17
N ASN A 237 -12.84 17.53 -1.00
CA ASN A 237 -12.25 18.81 -0.64
C ASN A 237 -11.10 19.16 -1.60
N GLY A 238 -11.19 20.33 -2.24
CA GLY A 238 -10.21 20.79 -3.23
C GLY A 238 -10.25 20.03 -4.57
N LYS A 239 -11.30 19.27 -4.87
CA LYS A 239 -11.48 18.57 -6.15
C LYS A 239 -12.42 19.32 -7.07
N GLU A 240 -11.98 19.56 -8.31
CA GLU A 240 -12.81 20.21 -9.34
C GLU A 240 -13.83 19.25 -9.95
N THR A 241 -13.49 17.96 -10.01
CA THR A 241 -14.33 16.92 -10.60
C THR A 241 -14.41 15.69 -9.69
N GLY A 242 -15.52 14.96 -9.81
CA GLY A 242 -15.74 13.69 -9.15
C GLY A 242 -16.36 12.66 -10.10
N VAL A 243 -16.37 11.41 -9.66
CA VAL A 243 -16.92 10.28 -10.42
C VAL A 243 -18.04 9.61 -9.62
N GLY A 244 -19.23 9.56 -10.20
CA GLY A 244 -20.37 8.79 -9.71
C GLY A 244 -20.59 7.53 -10.55
N ILE A 245 -20.67 6.37 -9.91
CA ILE A 245 -21.02 5.11 -10.58
C ILE A 245 -22.49 4.80 -10.30
N ARG A 246 -23.33 4.87 -11.34
CA ARG A 246 -24.73 4.46 -11.25
C ARG A 246 -24.79 2.95 -11.44
N ILE A 247 -25.36 2.25 -10.46
CA ILE A 247 -25.61 0.80 -10.51
C ILE A 247 -27.10 0.50 -10.58
N LYS A 248 -27.46 -0.61 -11.22
CA LYS A 248 -28.82 -1.17 -11.31
C LYS A 248 -28.80 -2.67 -11.01
N ASN A 249 -29.99 -3.27 -10.87
CA ASN A 249 -30.14 -4.71 -10.61
C ASN A 249 -29.30 -5.19 -9.41
N VAL A 250 -29.35 -4.42 -8.32
CA VAL A 250 -28.61 -4.75 -7.09
C VAL A 250 -29.25 -5.98 -6.45
N SER A 251 -28.46 -7.00 -6.20
CA SER A 251 -28.89 -8.24 -5.54
C SER A 251 -27.95 -8.56 -4.40
N ARG A 252 -28.50 -8.79 -3.21
CA ARG A 252 -27.76 -9.25 -2.03
C ARG A 252 -27.75 -10.77 -1.98
N LEU A 253 -26.61 -11.35 -1.61
CA LEU A 253 -26.50 -12.79 -1.40
C LEU A 253 -27.05 -13.15 -0.02
N LYS A 254 -27.70 -14.32 0.08
CA LYS A 254 -28.16 -14.86 1.36
C LYS A 254 -27.01 -15.08 2.34
N GLU A 255 -25.85 -15.49 1.81
CA GLU A 255 -24.61 -15.69 2.56
C GLU A 255 -23.44 -15.03 1.84
N ALA A 256 -22.49 -14.52 2.61
CA ALA A 256 -21.26 -13.96 2.07
C ALA A 256 -20.34 -15.08 1.58
N VAL A 257 -19.99 -15.05 0.29
CA VAL A 257 -19.22 -16.12 -0.37
C VAL A 257 -17.86 -15.62 -0.83
N THR A 258 -16.90 -16.52 -1.05
CA THR A 258 -15.65 -16.13 -1.71
C THR A 258 -15.88 -15.93 -3.21
N LEU A 259 -15.08 -15.07 -3.86
CA LEU A 259 -15.19 -14.78 -5.29
C LEU A 259 -15.13 -16.06 -6.15
N LEU A 260 -14.28 -17.03 -5.78
CA LEU A 260 -14.13 -18.32 -6.49
C LEU A 260 -15.35 -19.23 -6.34
N SER A 261 -15.92 -19.29 -5.13
CA SER A 261 -17.12 -20.09 -4.87
C SER A 261 -18.36 -19.51 -5.55
N TRP A 262 -18.42 -18.18 -5.68
CA TRP A 262 -19.47 -17.47 -6.42
C TRP A 262 -19.48 -17.88 -7.89
N GLU A 263 -18.33 -17.82 -8.56
CA GLU A 263 -18.23 -18.19 -9.97
C GLU A 263 -18.59 -19.64 -10.22
N SER A 264 -18.13 -20.56 -9.37
CA SER A 264 -18.43 -21.99 -9.52
C SER A 264 -19.94 -22.27 -9.46
N LYS A 265 -20.70 -21.50 -8.66
CA LYS A 265 -22.17 -21.55 -8.58
C LYS A 265 -22.86 -20.85 -9.76
N GLU A 266 -22.37 -19.71 -10.23
CA GLU A 266 -22.94 -18.99 -11.39
C GLU A 266 -22.61 -19.64 -12.74
N ARG A 267 -21.47 -20.34 -12.87
CA ARG A 267 -21.03 -21.04 -14.10
C ARG A 267 -22.00 -22.15 -14.52
N PHE A 268 -22.80 -22.68 -13.58
CA PHE A 268 -23.87 -23.64 -13.87
C PHE A 268 -25.15 -22.97 -14.43
N ARG A 269 -25.23 -21.62 -14.49
CA ARG A 269 -26.46 -20.90 -14.82
C ARG A 269 -26.41 -19.95 -16.02
N ARG A 270 -25.32 -19.81 -16.78
CA ARG A 270 -25.34 -19.15 -18.11
C ARG A 270 -24.04 -19.28 -18.89
N THR A 271 -24.16 -19.86 -20.08
CA THR A 271 -23.33 -19.61 -21.26
C THR A 271 -23.50 -18.14 -21.71
N LEU A 272 -22.37 -17.46 -21.95
CA LEU A 272 -22.17 -16.17 -22.65
C LEU A 272 -23.17 -15.01 -22.39
N SER A 273 -22.84 -14.12 -21.44
CA SER A 273 -23.01 -12.65 -21.59
C SER A 273 -22.27 -11.89 -20.47
N PHE A 274 -20.94 -12.00 -20.39
CA PHE A 274 -20.16 -11.43 -19.28
C PHE A 274 -19.61 -10.03 -19.61
N TRP A 275 -20.51 -9.07 -19.81
CA TRP A 275 -20.16 -7.65 -19.83
C TRP A 275 -21.27 -6.88 -19.10
N LYS A 276 -20.89 -6.05 -18.10
CA LYS A 276 -21.72 -5.11 -17.29
C LYS A 276 -22.00 -5.44 -15.80
N LYS A 277 -21.44 -6.48 -15.15
CA LYS A 277 -21.60 -6.62 -13.68
C LYS A 277 -20.41 -6.05 -12.90
N GLY A 278 -20.68 -5.11 -12.00
CA GLY A 278 -19.72 -4.58 -11.01
C GLY A 278 -19.90 -5.27 -9.66
N LEU A 279 -18.81 -5.65 -9.01
CA LEU A 279 -18.80 -6.32 -7.71
C LEU A 279 -18.68 -5.28 -6.59
N LEU A 280 -19.62 -5.32 -5.62
CA LEU A 280 -19.52 -4.56 -4.37
C LEU A 280 -18.70 -5.38 -3.37
N ARG A 281 -17.57 -4.83 -2.90
CA ARG A 281 -16.71 -5.43 -1.87
C ARG A 281 -16.74 -4.56 -0.61
N TYR A 282 -16.92 -5.16 0.56
CA TYR A 282 -16.61 -4.56 1.86
C TYR A 282 -15.27 -5.09 2.35
#